data_AF-C7DI67-F1
#
_entry.id   AF-C7DI67-F1
#
_cell.length_a   1.000
_cell.length_b   1.000
_cell.length_c   1.000
_cell.angle_alpha   90.00
_cell.angle_beta   90.00
_cell.angle_gamma   90.00
#
_symmetry.space_group_name_H-M   'P 1'
#
loop_
_entity.id
_entity.type
_entity.pdbx_description
1 polymer ?
#
loop_
_entity_poly.entity_id
_entity_poly.type
_entity_poly.pdbx_seq_one_letter_code
_entity_poly.pdbx_strand_id
1 'polypeptide(L)'
;MQEEKDVVPQWITAHDLLIRLKDELIGKAIALLHKEESEGRIKISGTLMSTPDKNSENENDMFILNNITAKIDEMHVQYESYLSSNSEKDPALIKRIEDLKKFLMAMDSINILVEYSKAMDPWIDEAALEIKSESAAQIIADTASRNPDRVEILNYICKNSYFRNEVLSKAELEIVESAARIILAHSNKIG
;
A
#
# COMPACT_ATOMS: atom_id res chain seq x y z
N MET A 1 11.49 -6.57 45.61
CA MET A 1 10.48 -6.14 44.62
C MET A 1 11.19 -6.04 43.30
N GLN A 2 10.99 -7.02 42.41
CA GLN A 2 11.39 -6.87 41.01
C GLN A 2 10.38 -5.93 40.38
N GLU A 3 10.85 -4.85 39.76
CA GLU A 3 10.05 -4.04 38.85
C GLU A 3 9.56 -4.98 37.75
N GLU A 4 8.24 -5.23 37.70
CA GLU A 4 7.61 -5.79 36.52
C GLU A 4 7.91 -4.80 35.40
N LYS A 5 8.82 -5.16 34.50
CA LYS A 5 8.93 -4.47 33.22
C LYS A 5 7.56 -4.61 32.57
N ASP A 6 6.91 -3.49 32.28
CA ASP A 6 5.70 -3.46 31.45
C ASP A 6 6.05 -4.08 30.08
N VAL A 7 5.86 -5.39 29.96
CA VAL A 7 6.04 -6.12 28.70
C VAL A 7 4.77 -5.89 27.90
N VAL A 8 4.87 -5.09 26.85
CA VAL A 8 3.77 -4.87 25.91
C VAL A 8 3.32 -6.23 25.35
N PRO A 9 2.02 -6.58 25.47
CA PRO A 9 1.47 -7.79 24.89
C PRO A 9 1.76 -7.91 23.39
N GLN A 10 2.11 -9.11 22.94
CA GLN A 10 2.54 -9.34 21.55
C GLN A 10 1.47 -9.03 20.51
N TRP A 11 0.20 -9.19 20.86
CA TRP A 11 -0.93 -8.82 20.01
C TRP A 11 -1.06 -7.31 19.81
N ILE A 12 -0.71 -6.49 20.82
CA ILE A 12 -0.67 -5.03 20.68
C ILE A 12 0.45 -4.65 19.71
N THR A 13 1.63 -5.23 19.89
CA THR A 13 2.77 -4.99 18.97
C THR A 13 2.42 -5.36 17.52
N ALA A 14 1.73 -6.49 17.30
CA ALA A 14 1.30 -6.90 15.96
C ALA A 14 0.25 -5.93 15.39
N HIS A 15 -0.76 -5.60 16.17
CA HIS A 15 -1.83 -4.67 15.80
C HIS A 15 -1.30 -3.29 15.43
N ASP A 16 -0.46 -2.69 16.28
CA ASP A 16 0.09 -1.35 16.06
C ASP A 16 1.00 -1.31 14.83
N LEU A 17 1.78 -2.38 14.61
CA LEU A 17 2.60 -2.51 13.41
C LEU A 17 1.74 -2.59 12.15
N LEU A 18 0.63 -3.33 12.16
CA LEU A 18 -0.28 -3.42 11.02
C LEU A 18 -0.99 -2.09 10.75
N ILE A 19 -1.44 -1.35 11.78
CA ILE A 19 -1.99 0.01 11.61
C ILE A 19 -0.96 0.92 10.96
N ARG A 20 0.26 0.93 11.49
CA ARG A 20 1.32 1.78 10.94
C ARG A 20 1.63 1.45 9.48
N LEU A 21 1.72 0.17 9.14
CA LEU A 21 1.94 -0.29 7.76
C LEU A 21 0.80 0.15 6.83
N LYS A 22 -0.45 0.10 7.30
CA LYS A 22 -1.62 0.61 6.56
C LYS A 22 -1.48 2.11 6.28
N ASP A 23 -1.17 2.90 7.31
CA ASP A 23 -1.02 4.35 7.17
C ASP A 23 0.11 4.71 6.20
N GLU A 24 1.19 3.94 6.19
CA GLU A 24 2.33 4.13 5.29
C GLU A 24 2.02 3.74 3.82
N LEU A 25 1.16 2.73 3.60
CA LEU A 25 0.65 2.43 2.26
C LEU A 25 -0.20 3.60 1.72
N ILE A 26 -1.09 4.15 2.55
CA ILE A 26 -1.90 5.32 2.20
C ILE A 26 -1.00 6.54 1.94
N GLY A 27 -0.07 6.83 2.86
CA GLY A 27 0.85 7.95 2.73
C GLY A 27 1.67 7.88 1.45
N LYS A 28 2.10 6.68 1.06
CA LYS A 28 2.81 6.45 -0.21
C LYS A 28 1.92 6.65 -1.44
N ALA A 29 0.65 6.25 -1.38
CA ALA A 29 -0.31 6.49 -2.47
C ALA A 29 -0.53 8.01 -2.67
N ILE A 30 -0.71 8.74 -1.57
CA ILE A 30 -0.83 10.22 -1.59
C ILE A 30 0.45 10.87 -2.12
N ALA A 31 1.63 10.41 -1.69
CA ALA A 31 2.89 10.94 -2.18
C ALA A 31 3.08 10.72 -3.70
N LEU A 32 2.66 9.56 -4.22
CA LEU A 32 2.64 9.30 -5.66
C LEU A 32 1.65 10.22 -6.38
N LEU A 33 0.45 10.44 -5.83
CA LEU A 33 -0.54 11.35 -6.40
C LEU A 33 0.03 12.78 -6.53
N HIS A 34 0.61 13.32 -5.46
CA HIS A 34 1.22 14.66 -5.47
C HIS A 34 2.41 14.76 -6.41
N LYS A 35 3.20 13.68 -6.56
CA LYS A 35 4.27 13.64 -7.56
C LYS A 35 3.71 13.77 -8.97
N GLU A 36 2.69 13.00 -9.32
CA GLU A 36 2.05 13.06 -10.64
C GLU A 36 1.37 14.41 -10.92
N GLU A 37 0.83 15.07 -9.89
CA GLU A 37 0.34 16.45 -9.97
C GLU A 37 1.48 17.43 -10.24
N SER A 38 2.58 17.35 -9.49
CA SER A 38 3.74 18.23 -9.66
C SER A 38 4.42 18.09 -11.03
N GLU A 39 4.35 16.90 -11.62
CA GLU A 39 4.83 16.62 -12.96
C GLU A 39 3.83 17.00 -14.06
N GLY A 40 2.68 17.58 -13.68
CA GLY A 40 1.66 18.12 -14.59
C GLY A 40 0.87 17.07 -15.34
N ARG A 41 0.94 15.79 -14.93
CA ARG A 41 0.23 14.68 -15.57
C ARG A 41 -1.20 14.54 -15.07
N ILE A 42 -1.48 15.01 -13.85
CA ILE A 42 -2.83 15.11 -13.30
C ILE A 42 -3.25 16.59 -13.23
N LYS A 43 -4.45 16.89 -13.72
CA LYS A 43 -5.15 18.14 -13.40
C LYS A 43 -6.35 17.81 -12.53
N ILE A 44 -6.21 18.02 -11.22
CA ILE A 44 -7.33 17.94 -10.28
C ILE A 44 -8.20 19.19 -10.52
N SER A 45 -9.22 19.05 -11.37
CA SER A 45 -10.11 20.16 -11.70
C SER A 45 -11.09 20.40 -10.54
N GLY A 46 -10.74 21.35 -9.68
CA GLY A 46 -11.67 22.11 -8.84
C GLY A 46 -12.35 21.35 -7.71
N THR A 47 -11.74 21.38 -6.53
CA THR A 47 -12.50 21.51 -5.29
C THR A 47 -12.01 22.78 -4.61
N LEU A 48 -12.86 23.82 -4.58
CA LEU A 48 -12.65 25.04 -3.80
C LEU A 48 -12.53 24.63 -2.32
N MET A 49 -11.31 24.52 -1.79
CA MET A 49 -11.10 24.33 -0.36
C MET A 49 -10.69 25.64 0.30
N SER A 50 -11.57 26.08 1.20
CA SER A 50 -11.36 27.24 2.06
C SER A 50 -10.50 26.77 3.23
N THR A 51 -9.27 27.28 3.32
CA THR A 51 -8.30 27.09 4.42
C THR A 51 -7.91 25.63 4.78
N PRO A 52 -6.60 25.29 4.77
CA PRO A 52 -6.14 23.93 4.95
C PRO A 52 -6.18 23.52 6.43
N ASP A 53 -7.13 22.67 6.78
CA ASP A 53 -6.94 21.72 7.88
C ASP A 53 -6.34 20.44 7.28
N LYS A 54 -5.21 19.97 7.81
CA LYS A 54 -4.52 18.76 7.30
C LYS A 54 -5.43 17.52 7.22
N ASN A 55 -6.43 17.44 8.09
CA ASN A 55 -7.40 16.35 8.05
C ASN A 55 -8.34 16.44 6.83
N SER A 56 -8.68 17.65 6.39
CA SER A 56 -9.48 17.87 5.17
C SER A 56 -8.71 17.58 3.88
N GLU A 57 -7.38 17.78 3.89
CA GLU A 57 -6.50 17.45 2.77
C GLU A 57 -6.43 15.94 2.54
N ASN A 58 -6.18 15.15 3.60
CA ASN A 58 -6.13 13.68 3.49
C ASN A 58 -7.46 13.06 3.03
N GLU A 59 -8.60 13.58 3.50
CA GLU A 59 -9.92 13.12 3.04
C GLU A 59 -10.15 13.42 1.56
N ASN A 60 -9.72 14.59 1.09
CA ASN A 60 -9.79 14.96 -0.32
C ASN A 60 -8.85 14.11 -1.18
N ASP A 61 -7.63 13.85 -0.71
CA ASP A 61 -6.68 12.98 -1.41
C ASP A 61 -7.23 11.56 -1.52
N MET A 62 -7.81 11.01 -0.46
CA MET A 62 -8.49 9.72 -0.50
C MET A 62 -9.70 9.71 -1.44
N PHE A 63 -10.45 10.81 -1.54
CA PHE A 63 -11.51 10.96 -2.53
C PHE A 63 -10.95 10.95 -3.97
N ILE A 64 -9.85 11.66 -4.22
CA ILE A 64 -9.19 11.69 -5.53
C ILE A 64 -8.66 10.29 -5.88
N LEU A 65 -7.97 9.63 -4.95
CA LEU A 65 -7.46 8.27 -5.11
C LEU A 65 -8.59 7.31 -5.49
N ASN A 66 -9.70 7.30 -4.75
CA ASN A 66 -10.84 6.42 -5.03
C ASN A 66 -11.46 6.69 -6.42
N ASN A 67 -11.57 7.96 -6.84
CA ASN A 67 -12.07 8.31 -8.17
C ASN A 67 -11.12 7.89 -9.29
N ILE A 68 -9.81 8.03 -9.07
CA ILE A 68 -8.77 7.61 -10.00
C ILE A 68 -8.81 6.09 -10.16
N THR A 69 -8.84 5.35 -9.05
CA THR A 69 -8.91 3.87 -9.07
C THR A 69 -10.17 3.39 -9.79
N ALA A 70 -11.30 4.08 -9.62
CA ALA A 70 -12.55 3.73 -10.31
C ALA A 70 -12.51 3.98 -11.83
N LYS A 71 -11.57 4.77 -12.33
CA LYS A 71 -11.45 5.14 -13.75
C LYS A 71 -10.22 4.51 -14.42
N ILE A 72 -9.44 3.71 -13.72
CA ILE A 72 -8.16 3.20 -14.23
C ILE A 72 -8.34 2.33 -15.48
N ASP A 73 -9.38 1.49 -15.51
CA ASP A 73 -9.71 0.64 -16.65
C ASP A 73 -10.06 1.47 -17.90
N GLU A 74 -10.80 2.57 -17.72
CA GLU A 74 -11.12 3.49 -18.82
C GLU A 74 -9.85 4.13 -19.39
N MET A 75 -8.88 4.48 -18.53
CA MET A 75 -7.61 5.05 -18.95
C MET A 75 -6.73 4.03 -19.70
N HIS A 76 -6.73 2.77 -19.27
CA HIS A 76 -6.05 1.68 -20.01
C HIS A 76 -6.65 1.50 -21.40
N VAL A 77 -7.97 1.49 -21.53
CA VAL A 77 -8.66 1.40 -22.83
C VAL A 77 -8.28 2.57 -23.74
N GLN A 78 -8.19 3.79 -23.20
CA GLN A 78 -7.74 4.96 -23.97
C GLN A 78 -6.30 4.79 -24.47
N TYR A 79 -5.38 4.31 -23.63
CA TYR A 79 -4.00 4.07 -24.01
C TYR A 79 -3.85 2.98 -25.08
N GLU A 80 -4.58 1.88 -24.98
CA GLU A 80 -4.61 0.84 -26.01
C GLU A 80 -5.13 1.37 -27.36
N SER A 81 -6.13 2.26 -27.32
CA SER A 81 -6.62 2.97 -28.51
C SER A 81 -5.54 3.86 -29.16
N TYR A 82 -4.71 4.54 -28.35
CA TYR A 82 -3.58 5.32 -28.85
C TYR A 82 -2.44 4.47 -29.42
N LEU A 83 -2.25 3.24 -28.92
CA LEU A 83 -1.25 2.32 -29.47
C LEU A 83 -1.67 1.71 -30.80
N SER A 84 -2.97 1.45 -30.96
CA SER A 84 -3.58 0.83 -32.16
C SER A 84 -3.85 1.82 -33.30
N SER A 85 -3.84 3.13 -33.02
CA SER A 85 -3.92 4.17 -34.04
C SER A 85 -2.60 4.30 -34.81
N ASN A 86 -2.57 3.66 -35.97
CA ASN A 86 -1.46 3.68 -36.92
C ASN A 86 -1.43 5.03 -37.66
N SER A 87 -0.46 5.88 -37.36
CA SER A 87 0.02 6.92 -38.27
C SER A 87 1.43 7.32 -37.85
N GLU A 88 2.28 7.66 -38.82
CA GLU A 88 3.66 8.12 -38.63
C GLU A 88 3.78 8.97 -37.36
N LYS A 89 4.43 8.42 -36.32
CA LYS A 89 4.36 9.00 -34.99
C LYS A 89 5.20 10.27 -34.95
N ASP A 90 4.54 11.40 -35.14
CA ASP A 90 5.05 12.73 -34.80
C ASP A 90 5.73 12.66 -33.41
N PRO A 91 6.96 13.19 -33.24
CA PRO A 91 7.63 13.27 -31.94
C PRO A 91 6.75 13.81 -30.80
N ALA A 92 5.82 14.73 -31.09
CA ALA A 92 4.88 15.23 -30.08
C ALA A 92 3.87 14.16 -29.62
N LEU A 93 3.43 13.28 -30.52
CA LEU A 93 2.53 12.16 -30.21
C LEU A 93 3.27 11.08 -29.43
N ILE A 94 4.52 10.77 -29.78
CA ILE A 94 5.37 9.81 -29.03
C ILE A 94 5.50 10.27 -27.58
N LYS A 95 5.85 11.55 -27.36
CA LYS A 95 5.98 12.12 -26.02
C LYS A 95 4.68 11.98 -25.21
N ARG A 96 3.53 12.27 -25.81
CA ARG A 96 2.22 12.12 -25.14
C ARG A 96 1.91 10.67 -24.77
N ILE A 97 2.22 9.71 -25.65
CA ILE A 97 2.04 8.28 -25.36
C ILE A 97 2.95 7.83 -24.21
N GLU A 98 4.21 8.30 -24.19
CA GLU A 98 5.14 8.01 -23.09
C GLU A 98 4.70 8.62 -21.77
N ASP A 99 4.20 9.86 -21.78
CA ASP A 99 3.67 10.52 -20.59
C ASP A 99 2.41 9.82 -20.07
N LEU A 100 1.51 9.39 -20.97
CA LEU A 100 0.32 8.60 -20.61
C LEU A 100 0.68 7.23 -20.04
N LYS A 101 1.70 6.56 -20.60
CA LYS A 101 2.21 5.29 -20.06
C LYS A 101 2.74 5.46 -18.63
N LYS A 102 3.57 6.49 -18.39
CA LYS A 102 4.13 6.77 -17.05
C LYS A 102 3.03 7.06 -16.05
N PHE A 103 2.03 7.84 -16.48
CA PHE A 103 0.85 8.14 -15.68
C PHE A 103 0.08 6.86 -15.32
N LEU A 104 -0.24 5.99 -16.29
CA LEU A 104 -0.91 4.72 -16.04
C LEU A 104 -0.14 3.84 -15.05
N MET A 105 1.17 3.71 -15.20
CA MET A 105 1.99 2.95 -14.25
C MET A 105 1.94 3.53 -12.83
N ALA A 106 1.89 4.85 -12.70
CA ALA A 106 1.73 5.50 -11.40
C ALA A 106 0.33 5.25 -10.83
N MET A 107 -0.72 5.27 -11.66
CA MET A 107 -2.08 4.97 -11.24
C MET A 107 -2.24 3.51 -10.82
N ASP A 108 -1.63 2.56 -11.54
CA ASP A 108 -1.62 1.14 -11.18
C ASP A 108 -0.93 0.94 -9.83
N SER A 109 0.20 1.63 -9.63
CA SER A 109 0.93 1.62 -8.35
C SER A 109 0.07 2.17 -7.21
N ILE A 110 -0.65 3.27 -7.46
CA ILE A 110 -1.60 3.85 -6.50
C ILE A 110 -2.74 2.87 -6.19
N ASN A 111 -3.32 2.24 -7.21
CA ASN A 111 -4.42 1.29 -7.05
C ASN A 111 -4.02 0.14 -6.14
N ILE A 112 -2.87 -0.48 -6.39
CA ILE A 112 -2.32 -1.56 -5.57
C ILE A 112 -2.13 -1.10 -4.11
N LEU A 113 -1.58 0.10 -3.88
CA LEU A 113 -1.39 0.62 -2.51
C LEU A 113 -2.73 0.82 -1.77
N VAL A 114 -3.75 1.33 -2.46
CA VAL A 114 -5.10 1.52 -1.90
C VAL A 114 -5.79 0.19 -1.63
N GLU A 115 -5.70 -0.78 -2.55
CA GLU A 115 -6.24 -2.12 -2.37
C GLU A 115 -5.57 -2.83 -1.19
N TYR A 116 -4.25 -2.78 -1.10
CA TYR A 116 -3.50 -3.31 0.03
C TYR A 116 -3.94 -2.67 1.34
N SER A 117 -4.04 -1.34 1.40
CA SER A 117 -4.52 -0.63 2.59
C SER A 117 -5.92 -1.09 3.02
N LYS A 118 -6.86 -1.30 2.08
CA LYS A 118 -8.21 -1.78 2.39
C LYS A 118 -8.20 -3.21 2.94
N ALA A 119 -7.35 -4.08 2.38
CA ALA A 119 -7.20 -5.45 2.86
C ALA A 119 -6.55 -5.53 4.26
N MET A 120 -5.87 -4.47 4.72
CA MET A 120 -5.32 -4.40 6.07
C MET A 120 -6.38 -4.17 7.15
N ASP A 121 -7.52 -3.52 6.87
CA ASP A 121 -8.56 -3.24 7.88
C ASP A 121 -9.07 -4.52 8.59
N PRO A 122 -9.63 -5.53 7.89
CA PRO A 122 -10.04 -6.76 8.53
C PRO A 122 -8.86 -7.57 9.08
N TRP A 123 -7.64 -7.33 8.59
CA TRP A 123 -6.44 -8.01 9.09
C TRP A 123 -6.02 -7.47 10.47
N ILE A 124 -6.05 -6.15 10.65
CA ILE A 124 -5.79 -5.47 11.92
C ILE A 124 -6.76 -5.97 13.00
N ASP A 125 -8.05 -6.02 12.66
CA ASP A 125 -9.09 -6.52 13.58
C ASP A 125 -8.84 -7.98 13.99
N GLU A 126 -8.48 -8.84 13.05
CA GLU A 126 -8.16 -10.24 13.36
C GLU A 126 -6.89 -10.39 14.21
N ALA A 127 -5.85 -9.61 13.94
CA ALA A 127 -4.62 -9.63 14.73
C ALA A 127 -4.85 -9.19 16.18
N ALA A 128 -5.76 -8.24 16.41
CA ALA A 128 -6.15 -7.81 17.76
C ALA A 128 -6.82 -8.93 18.58
N LEU A 129 -7.43 -9.93 17.91
CA LEU A 129 -8.13 -11.04 18.57
C LEU A 129 -7.21 -12.22 18.91
N GLU A 130 -5.97 -12.24 18.40
CA GLU A 130 -5.00 -13.32 18.62
C GLU A 130 -4.21 -13.18 19.94
N ILE A 131 -4.94 -13.14 21.06
CA ILE A 131 -4.38 -12.89 22.40
C ILE A 131 -3.46 -14.04 22.88
N LYS A 132 -3.49 -15.20 22.23
CA LYS A 132 -2.83 -16.45 22.69
C LYS A 132 -1.45 -16.72 22.09
N SER A 133 -1.05 -16.00 21.06
CA SER A 133 0.17 -16.32 20.31
C SER A 133 1.44 -15.82 21.02
N GLU A 134 2.52 -16.59 20.87
CA GLU A 134 3.77 -16.40 21.63
C GLU A 134 4.61 -15.21 21.14
N SER A 135 4.37 -14.70 19.93
CA SER A 135 5.10 -13.56 19.36
C SER A 135 4.26 -12.78 18.34
N ALA A 136 4.57 -11.49 18.16
CA ALA A 136 3.94 -10.67 17.14
C ALA A 136 4.11 -11.23 15.71
N ALA A 137 5.27 -11.84 15.43
CA ALA A 137 5.54 -12.49 14.14
C ALA A 137 4.61 -13.68 13.88
N GLN A 138 4.32 -14.48 14.92
CA GLN A 138 3.40 -15.60 14.81
C GLN A 138 1.96 -15.11 14.57
N ILE A 139 1.52 -14.05 15.27
CA ILE A 139 0.19 -13.44 15.06
C ILE A 139 0.03 -12.97 13.62
N ILE A 140 1.01 -12.22 13.11
CA ILE A 140 1.01 -11.72 11.73
C ILE A 140 1.00 -12.90 10.75
N ALA A 141 1.80 -13.94 10.97
CA ALA A 141 1.83 -15.11 10.10
C ALA A 141 0.51 -15.89 10.09
N ASP A 142 -0.07 -16.16 11.26
CA ASP A 142 -1.30 -16.94 11.40
C ASP A 142 -2.50 -16.24 10.78
N THR A 143 -2.59 -14.91 10.95
CA THR A 143 -3.67 -14.09 10.40
C THR A 143 -3.46 -13.78 8.91
N ALA A 144 -2.22 -13.63 8.45
CA ALA A 144 -1.90 -13.50 7.02
C ALA A 144 -2.25 -14.77 6.25
N SER A 145 -1.94 -15.95 6.79
CA SER A 145 -2.15 -17.25 6.12
C SER A 145 -3.61 -17.57 5.82
N ARG A 146 -4.57 -16.83 6.42
CA ARG A 146 -6.01 -16.98 6.21
C ARG A 146 -6.50 -16.32 4.92
N ASN A 147 -5.72 -15.40 4.34
CA ASN A 147 -6.09 -14.67 3.14
C ASN A 147 -4.86 -14.46 2.22
N PRO A 148 -4.89 -14.92 0.96
CA PRO A 148 -3.76 -14.77 0.03
C PRO A 148 -3.32 -13.32 -0.18
N ASP A 149 -4.24 -12.35 -0.15
CA ASP A 149 -3.93 -10.92 -0.32
C ASP A 149 -3.01 -10.42 0.81
N ARG A 150 -3.23 -10.90 2.04
CA ARG A 150 -2.38 -10.54 3.20
C ARG A 150 -0.97 -11.08 3.06
N VAL A 151 -0.83 -12.28 2.48
CA VAL A 151 0.46 -12.88 2.16
C VAL A 151 1.17 -12.07 1.07
N GLU A 152 0.43 -11.61 0.06
CA GLU A 152 0.97 -10.73 -0.98
C GLU A 152 1.45 -9.39 -0.41
N ILE A 153 0.64 -8.75 0.43
CA ILE A 153 0.97 -7.49 1.13
C ILE A 153 2.25 -7.67 1.96
N LEU A 154 2.34 -8.75 2.75
CA LEU A 154 3.51 -9.03 3.56
C LEU A 154 4.77 -9.21 2.69
N ASN A 155 4.65 -9.93 1.56
CA ASN A 155 5.73 -10.10 0.60
C ASN A 155 6.14 -8.78 -0.05
N TYR A 156 5.18 -7.93 -0.41
CA TYR A 156 5.44 -6.60 -0.93
C TYR A 156 6.23 -5.76 0.07
N ILE A 157 5.80 -5.69 1.33
CA ILE A 157 6.49 -4.97 2.41
C ILE A 157 7.91 -5.50 2.59
N CYS A 158 8.09 -6.82 2.64
CA CYS A 158 9.41 -7.44 2.79
C CYS A 158 10.37 -7.13 1.63
N LYS A 159 9.86 -6.94 0.41
CA LYS A 159 10.69 -6.74 -0.79
C LYS A 159 10.89 -5.27 -1.15
N ASN A 160 10.04 -4.38 -0.65
CA ASN A 160 10.07 -2.97 -1.01
C ASN A 160 11.09 -2.19 -0.17
N SER A 161 12.07 -1.55 -0.83
CA SER A 161 13.16 -0.84 -0.16
C SER A 161 12.69 0.31 0.73
N TYR A 162 11.58 0.98 0.38
CA TYR A 162 11.00 2.05 1.20
C TYR A 162 10.63 1.52 2.59
N PHE A 163 9.91 0.38 2.64
CA PHE A 163 9.50 -0.21 3.91
C PHE A 163 10.70 -0.71 4.73
N ARG A 164 11.66 -1.36 4.06
CA ARG A 164 12.87 -1.92 4.71
C ARG A 164 13.81 -0.86 5.27
N ASN A 165 13.94 0.28 4.60
CA ASN A 165 15.00 1.26 4.87
C ASN A 165 14.50 2.55 5.52
N GLU A 166 13.24 2.94 5.27
CA GLU A 166 12.72 4.26 5.66
C GLU A 166 11.57 4.16 6.67
N VAL A 167 10.73 3.13 6.58
CA VAL A 167 9.56 2.98 7.46
C VAL A 167 9.88 2.14 8.69
N LEU A 168 10.31 0.89 8.50
CA LEU A 168 10.42 -0.08 9.58
C LEU A 168 11.74 0.10 10.34
N SER A 169 11.64 0.12 11.68
CA SER A 169 12.81 -0.07 12.53
C SER A 169 13.36 -1.50 12.36
N LYS A 170 14.60 -1.73 12.81
CA LYS A 170 15.23 -3.07 12.75
C LYS A 170 14.38 -4.14 13.45
N ALA A 171 13.75 -3.81 14.58
CA ALA A 171 12.93 -4.76 15.32
C ALA A 171 11.62 -5.07 14.60
N GLU A 172 10.95 -4.05 14.05
CA GLU A 172 9.72 -4.24 13.27
C GLU A 172 10.01 -5.03 11.99
N LEU A 173 11.11 -4.73 11.30
CA LEU A 173 11.51 -5.48 10.11
C LEU A 173 11.74 -6.96 10.42
N GLU A 174 12.41 -7.29 11.54
CA GLU A 174 12.60 -8.69 11.95
C GLU A 174 11.27 -9.39 12.23
N ILE A 175 10.28 -8.69 12.80
CA ILE A 175 8.93 -9.24 13.03
C ILE A 175 8.28 -9.61 11.69
N VAL A 176 8.28 -8.69 10.71
CA VAL A 176 7.67 -8.88 9.39
C VAL A 176 8.39 -10.00 8.61
N GLU A 177 9.73 -9.98 8.59
CA GLU A 177 10.53 -11.01 7.91
C GLU A 177 10.41 -12.39 8.58
N SER A 178 10.26 -12.43 9.91
CA SER A 178 9.97 -13.68 10.64
C SER A 178 8.60 -14.23 10.31
N ALA A 179 7.57 -13.37 10.25
CA ALA A 179 6.23 -13.78 9.84
C ALA A 179 6.25 -14.39 8.43
N ALA A 180 6.93 -13.75 7.47
CA ALA A 180 7.07 -14.26 6.11
C ALA A 180 7.79 -15.63 6.06
N ARG A 181 8.85 -15.81 6.87
CA ARG A 181 9.53 -17.11 7.00
C ARG A 181 8.63 -18.20 7.59
N ILE A 182 7.81 -17.87 8.59
CA ILE A 182 6.86 -18.80 9.20
C ILE A 182 5.87 -19.29 8.14
N ILE A 183 5.30 -18.39 7.33
CA ILE A 183 4.35 -18.74 6.26
C ILE A 183 5.00 -19.70 5.26
N LEU A 184 6.20 -19.37 4.75
CA LEU A 184 6.93 -20.21 3.80
C LEU A 184 7.26 -21.61 4.36
N ALA A 185 7.65 -21.69 5.63
CA ALA A 185 7.94 -22.95 6.29
C ALA A 185 6.70 -23.85 6.43
N HIS A 186 5.50 -23.27 6.56
CA HIS A 186 4.25 -24.02 6.59
C HIS A 186 3.82 -24.48 5.19
N SER A 187 4.00 -23.65 4.16
CA SER A 187 3.69 -24.03 2.77
C SER A 187 4.51 -25.23 2.28
N ASN A 188 5.79 -25.32 2.68
CA ASN A 188 6.69 -26.42 2.29
C ASN A 188 6.44 -27.74 3.04
N LYS A 189 5.59 -27.76 4.07
CA LYS A 189 5.22 -29.00 4.79
C LYS A 189 3.98 -29.68 4.23
N ILE A 190 3.24 -29.01 3.34
CA ILE A 190 1.96 -29.48 2.78
C ILE A 190 2.13 -29.89 1.29
N GLY A 191 3.29 -29.59 0.67
CA GLY A 191 3.67 -30.05 -0.67
C GLY A 191 4.59 -31.27 -0.62
#